data_AF-A0A0L0F4C6-F1
#
_entry.id   AF-A0A0L0F4C6-F1
#
_cell.length_a   1.000
_cell.length_b   1.000
_cell.length_c   1.000
_cell.angle_alpha   90.00
_cell.angle_beta   90.00
_cell.angle_gamma   90.00
#
_symmetry.space_group_name_H-M   'P 1'
#
loop_
_entity.id
_entity.type
_entity.pdbx_description
1 polymer ?
#
loop_
_entity_poly.entity_id
_entity_poly.type
_entity_poly.pdbx_seq_one_letter_code
_entity_poly.pdbx_strand_id
1 'polypeptide(L)'
;VRFDEVYVGHFKCNSARVADYPNTENYVRDIYQYKNVSESVNMPHIKHHYHRSHPSINPYGIVPVGPGVDFSQAHDRDRFN
;
A
#
# COMPACT_ATOMS: atom_id res chain seq x y z
N VAL A 1 0.69 4.04 0.32
CA VAL A 1 0.51 3.06 -0.79
C VAL A 1 1.18 1.70 -0.57
N ARG A 2 2.43 1.59 -0.06
CA ARG A 2 3.13 0.28 0.05
C ARG A 2 2.86 -0.53 1.32
N PHE A 3 2.36 0.11 2.37
CA PHE A 3 2.29 -0.49 3.72
C PHE A 3 1.42 -1.74 3.74
N ASP A 4 0.16 -1.63 3.34
CA ASP A 4 -0.80 -2.73 3.38
C ASP A 4 -0.46 -3.83 2.35
N GLU A 5 0.06 -3.43 1.19
CA GLU A 5 0.41 -4.33 0.08
C GLU A 5 1.69 -5.14 0.31
N VAL A 6 2.58 -4.67 1.20
CA VAL A 6 3.90 -5.28 1.40
C VAL A 6 4.26 -5.35 2.88
N TYR A 7 4.37 -4.21 3.56
CA TYR A 7 5.06 -4.13 4.85
C TYR A 7 4.36 -4.91 5.97
N VAL A 8 3.02 -4.94 5.95
CA VAL A 8 2.21 -5.71 6.91
C VAL A 8 2.67 -7.17 6.95
N GLY A 9 2.78 -7.81 5.80
CA GLY A 9 3.21 -9.21 5.70
C GLY A 9 4.73 -9.37 5.64
N HIS A 10 5.36 -8.78 4.62
CA HIS A 10 6.78 -8.98 4.30
C HIS A 10 7.71 -8.57 5.44
N PHE A 11 7.43 -7.43 6.07
CA PHE A 11 8.22 -6.91 7.20
C PHE A 11 7.59 -7.16 8.57
N LYS A 12 6.46 -7.88 8.62
CA LYS A 12 5.75 -8.19 9.88
C LYS A 12 5.29 -6.93 10.63
N CYS A 13 5.04 -5.82 9.93
CA CYS A 13 4.47 -4.60 10.50
C CYS A 13 2.95 -4.76 10.65
N ASN A 14 2.50 -5.76 11.40
CA ASN A 14 1.13 -6.28 11.35
C ASN A 14 0.26 -5.96 12.58
N SER A 15 0.64 -4.96 13.40
CA SER A 15 -0.20 -4.51 14.52
C SER A 15 -1.54 -3.92 14.03
N ALA A 16 -1.49 -3.16 12.94
CA ALA A 16 -2.64 -2.61 12.24
C ALA A 16 -2.25 -2.21 10.81
N ARG A 17 -3.22 -2.10 9.90
CA ARG A 17 -3.02 -1.66 8.51
C ARG A 17 -3.35 -0.18 8.38
N VAL A 18 -2.89 0.47 7.31
CA VAL A 18 -3.33 1.83 6.96
C VAL A 18 -4.85 1.87 6.77
N ALA A 19 -5.43 0.86 6.13
CA ALA A 19 -6.88 0.73 5.95
C ALA A 19 -7.69 0.67 7.26
N ASP A 20 -7.06 0.37 8.40
CA ASP A 20 -7.74 0.32 9.70
C ASP A 20 -7.81 1.71 10.37
N TYR A 21 -7.17 2.74 9.80
CA TYR A 21 -7.13 4.11 10.33
C TYR A 21 -7.82 5.08 9.37
N PRO A 22 -9.08 5.48 9.63
CA PRO A 22 -9.86 6.28 8.67
C PRO A 22 -9.17 7.57 8.23
N ASN A 23 -8.58 8.34 9.14
CA ASN A 23 -7.89 9.58 8.78
C ASN A 23 -6.65 9.33 7.91
N THR A 24 -5.89 8.27 8.22
CA THR A 24 -4.66 7.93 7.50
C THR A 24 -4.97 7.33 6.13
N GLU A 25 -5.97 6.45 6.05
CA GLU A 25 -6.44 5.88 4.80
C GLU A 25 -6.94 6.97 3.85
N ASN A 26 -7.81 7.86 4.32
CA ASN A 26 -8.32 8.98 3.52
C ASN A 26 -7.21 9.94 3.09
N TYR A 27 -6.20 10.17 3.94
CA TYR A 27 -5.04 10.98 3.57
C TYR A 27 -4.19 10.33 2.47
N VAL A 28 -4.01 9.01 2.52
CA VAL A 28 -3.28 8.28 1.46
C VAL A 28 -4.06 8.32 0.14
N ARG A 29 -5.38 8.19 0.18
CA ARG A 29 -6.26 8.28 -1.01
C ARG A 29 -6.22 9.68 -1.63
N ASP A 30 -6.28 10.72 -0.81
CA ASP A 30 -6.14 12.14 -1.22
C ASP A 30 -4.85 12.40 -1.98
N ILE A 31 -3.70 12.02 -1.40
CA ILE A 31 -2.42 12.12 -2.10
C ILE A 31 -2.42 11.29 -3.40
N TYR A 32 -2.94 10.06 -3.36
CA TYR A 32 -2.96 9.18 -4.52
C TYR A 32 -3.77 9.76 -5.69
N GLN A 33 -4.86 10.47 -5.39
CA GLN A 33 -5.77 11.10 -6.36
C GLN A 33 -5.29 12.48 -6.82
N TYR A 34 -4.26 13.03 -6.18
CA TYR A 34 -3.62 14.26 -6.63
C TYR A 34 -3.01 14.09 -8.03
N LYS A 35 -3.01 15.17 -8.81
CA LYS A 35 -2.60 15.19 -10.22
C LYS A 35 -1.25 14.47 -10.42
N ASN A 36 -1.24 13.49 -11.32
CA ASN A 36 -0.09 12.68 -11.74
C ASN A 36 0.53 11.74 -10.67
N VAL A 37 -0.02 11.68 -9.45
CA VAL A 37 0.55 10.82 -8.40
C VAL A 37 0.28 9.34 -8.68
N SER A 38 -0.94 8.98 -9.05
CA SER A 38 -1.32 7.59 -9.36
C SER A 38 -0.46 6.97 -10.47
N GLU A 39 -0.09 7.76 -11.49
CA GLU A 39 0.78 7.36 -12.60
C GLU A 39 2.19 6.94 -12.14
N SER A 40 2.65 7.48 -11.00
CA SER A 40 3.95 7.13 -10.41
C SER A 40 3.92 5.82 -9.61
N VAL A 41 2.75 5.21 -9.39
CA VAL A 41 2.58 4.04 -8.53
C VAL A 41 2.36 2.78 -9.36
N ASN A 42 3.42 2.00 -9.55
CA ASN A 42 3.34 0.67 -10.16
C ASN A 42 3.34 -0.42 -9.07
N MET A 43 2.14 -0.89 -8.68
CA MET A 43 1.99 -1.89 -7.62
C MET A 43 2.61 -3.26 -7.95
N PRO A 44 2.47 -3.81 -9.16
CA PRO A 44 3.18 -5.04 -9.54
C PRO A 44 4.70 -4.94 -9.35
N HIS A 45 5.31 -3.83 -9.79
CA HIS A 45 6.75 -3.60 -9.63
C HIS A 45 7.15 -3.52 -8.15
N ILE A 46 6.35 -2.81 -7.33
CA ILE A 46 6.55 -2.72 -5.88
C ILE A 46 6.55 -4.12 -5.25
N LYS A 47 5.48 -4.91 -5.44
CA LYS A 47 5.34 -6.23 -4.81
C LYS A 47 6.45 -7.18 -5.27
N HIS A 48 6.76 -7.19 -6.57
CA HIS A 48 7.85 -8.02 -7.09
C HIS A 48 9.20 -7.69 -6.48
N HIS A 49 9.55 -6.40 -6.39
CA HIS A 49 10.82 -5.98 -5.80
C HIS A 49 10.94 -6.47 -4.35
N TYR A 50 9.96 -6.17 -3.49
CA TYR A 50 10.06 -6.55 -2.08
C TYR A 50 10.07 -8.07 -1.87
N HIS A 51 9.20 -8.82 -2.54
CA HIS A 51 9.06 -10.24 -2.28
C HIS A 51 10.13 -11.11 -2.96
N ARG A 52 10.71 -10.68 -4.08
CA ARG A 52 11.72 -11.46 -4.82
C ARG A 52 13.16 -11.04 -4.55
N SER A 53 13.41 -9.78 -4.16
CA SER A 53 14.78 -9.30 -3.92
C SER A 53 15.31 -9.53 -2.50
N HIS A 54 14.46 -10.01 -1.56
CA HIS A 54 14.84 -10.24 -0.16
C HIS A 54 14.82 -11.72 0.23
N PRO A 55 15.75 -12.56 -0.28
CA PRO A 55 15.76 -14.00 0.01
C PRO A 55 16.03 -14.31 1.49
N SER A 56 16.68 -13.42 2.24
CA SER A 56 16.85 -13.55 3.70
C SER A 56 15.55 -13.42 4.48
N ILE A 57 14.54 -12.76 3.90
CA ILE A 57 13.23 -12.53 4.53
C ILE A 57 12.17 -13.47 3.94
N ASN A 58 12.19 -13.67 2.62
CA ASN A 58 11.26 -14.50 1.87
C ASN A 58 12.01 -15.48 0.95
N PRO A 59 12.52 -16.61 1.48
CA PRO A 59 13.38 -17.54 0.73
C PRO A 59 12.73 -18.13 -0.52
N TYR A 60 11.42 -18.31 -0.51
CA TYR A 60 10.67 -18.88 -1.64
C TYR A 60 10.30 -17.84 -2.70
N GLY A 61 10.52 -16.55 -2.44
CA GLY A 61 10.22 -15.48 -3.39
C GLY A 61 8.72 -15.36 -3.76
N ILE A 62 7.83 -15.97 -2.98
CA ILE A 62 6.39 -15.97 -3.24
C ILE A 62 5.85 -14.55 -3.09
N VAL A 63 5.12 -14.07 -4.10
CA VAL A 63 4.45 -12.76 -4.09
C VAL A 63 2.98 -12.98 -3.69
N PRO A 64 2.52 -12.48 -2.54
CA PRO A 64 1.12 -12.58 -2.14
C PRO A 64 0.18 -11.83 -3.10
N VAL A 65 -1.01 -12.38 -3.31
CA VAL A 65 -2.03 -11.77 -4.19
C VAL A 65 -2.62 -10.50 -3.57
N GLY A 66 -3.09 -10.58 -2.33
CA GLY A 66 -3.79 -9.47 -1.65
C GLY A 66 -2.87 -8.40 -1.05
N PRO A 67 -3.45 -7.42 -0.33
CA PRO A 67 -4.87 -7.20 -0.06
C PRO A 67 -5.68 -6.55 -1.21
N GLY A 68 -5.04 -5.95 -2.22
CA GLY A 68 -5.73 -5.34 -3.36
C GLY A 68 -6.39 -4.00 -3.00
N VAL A 69 -5.67 -3.13 -2.29
CA VAL A 69 -6.22 -1.83 -1.84
C VAL A 69 -6.55 -0.95 -3.04
N ASP A 70 -7.81 -0.51 -3.11
CA ASP A 70 -8.27 0.46 -4.09
C ASP A 70 -8.06 1.90 -3.58
N PHE A 71 -6.96 2.52 -3.98
CA PHE A 71 -6.64 3.91 -3.62
C PHE A 71 -7.46 4.94 -4.43
N SER A 72 -8.25 4.51 -5.42
CA SER A 72 -9.11 5.39 -6.23
C SER A 72 -10.48 5.66 -5.59
N GLN A 73 -10.81 4.98 -4.51
CA GLN A 73 -12.04 5.23 -3.75
C GLN A 73 -12.07 6.67 -3.23
N ALA A 74 -13.26 7.27 -3.24
CA ALA A 74 -13.47 8.61 -2.68
C ALA A 74 -12.90 8.72 -1.26
N HIS A 75 -12.34 9.89 -0.96
CA HIS A 75 -11.86 10.26 0.36
C HIS A 75 -12.67 11.42 0.94
N ASP A 76 -12.68 11.55 2.26
CA ASP A 76 -13.45 12.58 2.98
C ASP A 76 -12.62 13.78 3.45
N ARG A 77 -11.40 13.94 2.92
CA ARG A 77 -10.41 14.94 3.38
C ARG A 77 -10.88 16.40 3.28
N ASP A 78 -11.85 16.70 2.42
CA ASP A 78 -12.43 18.04 2.30
C ASP A 78 -13.12 18.53 3.57
N ARG A 79 -13.48 17.63 4.50
CA ARG A 79 -14.09 17.98 5.79
C ARG A 79 -13.17 18.75 6.74
N PHE A 80 -11.88 18.84 6.42
CA PHE A 80 -10.85 19.52 7.22
C PHE A 80 -10.44 20.89 6.67
N ASN A 81 -11.08 21.34 5.59
CA ASN A 81 -10.84 22.64 4.96
C ASN A 81 -11.69 23.76 5.60
#